data_AF-A0A958NVV8-F1
#
_entry.id   AF-A0A958NVV8-F1
#
_cell.length_a   1.000
_cell.length_b   1.000
_cell.length_c   1.000
_cell.angle_alpha   90.00
_cell.angle_beta   90.00
_cell.angle_gamma   90.00
#
_symmetry.space_group_name_H-M   'P 1'
#
loop_
_entity.id
_entity.type
_entity.pdbx_description
1 polymer ?
#
loop_
_entity_poly.entity_id
_entity_poly.type
_entity_poly.pdbx_seq_one_letter_code
_entity_poly.pdbx_strand_id
1 'polypeptide(L)'
;MRFSKLLIFLVVAVALRAHGVPPYERGILTAENAADYLAQVEAQRQVPEGFQSELMSVALGCYPPLSQDEVQTEDLASLDPHAGKERARVLTWLFSHSATLDRNELMAKVLKFDPDTSVREAAAKDLVVFKRLPTSLFELVVQKMGEDLDAEVRLALVLSLSVLHADMSADQRSLFEEALQRLSTGDVSPHVMNEAACALRLAQSVTP
;
A
#
# COMPACT_ATOMS: atom_id res chain seq x y z
N MET A 1 -16.71 6.80 8.17
CA MET A 1 -16.30 5.42 7.83
C MET A 1 -16.14 4.66 9.12
N ARG A 2 -16.65 3.44 9.27
CA ARG A 2 -16.45 2.64 10.49
C ARG A 2 -15.14 1.87 10.34
N PHE A 3 -14.10 2.29 11.07
CA PHE A 3 -12.87 1.50 11.17
C PHE A 3 -13.19 0.13 11.77
N SER A 4 -12.54 -0.92 11.26
CA SER A 4 -12.68 -2.26 11.83
C SER A 4 -12.19 -2.18 13.27
N LYS A 5 -12.90 -2.83 14.22
CA LYS A 5 -12.47 -2.87 15.63
C LYS A 5 -11.01 -3.36 15.77
N LEU A 6 -10.54 -4.16 14.82
CA LEU A 6 -9.17 -4.64 14.75
C LEU A 6 -8.16 -3.54 14.40
N LEU A 7 -8.45 -2.68 13.42
CA LEU A 7 -7.60 -1.54 13.06
C LEU A 7 -7.51 -0.54 14.21
N ILE A 8 -8.62 -0.30 14.90
CA ILE A 8 -8.66 0.50 16.13
C ILE A 8 -7.75 -0.13 17.19
N PHE A 9 -7.86 -1.44 17.41
CA PHE A 9 -6.99 -2.17 18.33
C PHE A 9 -5.51 -2.12 17.93
N LEU A 10 -5.20 -2.19 16.64
CA LEU A 10 -3.83 -2.16 16.13
C LEU A 10 -3.21 -0.78 16.32
N VAL A 11 -3.93 0.28 15.94
CA VAL A 11 -3.53 1.68 16.15
C VAL A 11 -3.35 1.96 17.64
N VAL A 12 -4.26 1.49 18.48
CA VAL A 12 -4.18 1.66 19.95
C VAL A 12 -3.08 0.82 20.58
N ALA A 13 -2.84 -0.40 20.12
CA ALA A 13 -1.75 -1.25 20.63
C ALA A 13 -0.37 -0.67 20.27
N VAL A 14 -0.25 -0.10 19.08
CA VAL A 14 0.91 0.67 18.62
C VAL A 14 1.05 1.95 19.47
N ALA A 15 -0.04 2.70 19.69
CA ALA A 15 -0.03 3.88 20.57
C ALA A 15 0.56 3.62 21.96
N LEU A 16 0.09 2.56 22.61
CA LEU A 16 0.51 2.22 23.97
C LEU A 16 1.99 1.83 24.03
N ARG A 17 2.46 1.13 23.01
CA ARG A 17 3.85 0.66 22.94
C ARG A 17 4.81 1.83 22.74
N ALA A 18 4.48 2.78 21.85
CA ALA A 18 5.25 4.01 21.63
C ALA A 18 5.39 4.87 22.91
N HIS A 19 4.42 4.78 23.83
CA HIS A 19 4.43 5.50 25.10
C HIS A 19 5.05 4.71 26.26
N GLY A 20 5.67 3.56 26.00
CA GLY A 20 6.32 2.73 27.03
C GLY A 20 5.32 2.09 28.00
N VAL A 21 4.05 1.99 27.62
CA VAL A 21 3.00 1.38 28.42
C VAL A 21 2.96 -0.12 28.09
N PRO A 22 3.36 -1.02 29.00
CA PRO A 22 3.39 -2.45 28.71
C PRO A 22 1.96 -2.96 28.47
N PRO A 23 1.74 -3.82 27.45
CA PRO A 23 0.41 -4.22 27.00
C PRO A 23 -0.39 -5.11 27.98
N TYR A 24 0.13 -5.35 29.20
CA TYR A 24 -0.41 -6.33 30.14
C TYR A 24 -0.93 -5.77 31.47
N GLU A 25 -0.84 -4.47 31.74
CA GLU A 25 -1.57 -3.91 32.89
C GLU A 25 -3.05 -3.72 32.52
N ARG A 26 -3.80 -4.83 32.70
CA ARG A 26 -5.25 -4.95 32.56
C ARG A 26 -5.95 -3.78 33.27
N GLY A 27 -6.66 -2.95 32.50
CA GLY A 27 -7.73 -2.11 33.05
C GLY A 27 -8.06 -0.81 32.33
N ILE A 28 -7.24 -0.31 31.40
CA ILE A 28 -7.36 1.10 30.98
C ILE A 28 -7.93 1.29 29.56
N LEU A 29 -8.01 0.25 28.73
CA LEU A 29 -8.57 0.37 27.38
C LEU A 29 -9.82 -0.46 27.19
N THR A 30 -10.95 0.18 27.45
CA THR A 30 -12.25 -0.23 26.92
C THR A 30 -12.36 0.20 25.46
N ALA A 31 -13.25 -0.44 24.70
CA ALA A 31 -13.55 -0.02 23.33
C ALA A 31 -14.01 1.46 23.21
N GLU A 32 -14.51 2.03 24.31
CA GLU A 32 -14.88 3.46 24.43
C GLU A 32 -13.64 4.36 24.46
N ASN A 33 -12.63 4.05 25.27
CA ASN A 33 -11.41 4.86 25.36
C ASN A 33 -10.59 4.83 24.06
N ALA A 34 -10.63 3.72 23.33
CA ALA A 34 -10.01 3.58 22.01
C ALA A 34 -10.70 4.46 20.95
N ALA A 35 -12.02 4.59 21.01
CA ALA A 35 -12.80 5.44 20.12
C ALA A 35 -12.58 6.93 20.41
N ASP A 36 -12.49 7.32 21.68
CA ASP A 36 -12.20 8.70 22.08
C ASP A 36 -10.77 9.13 21.69
N TYR A 37 -9.79 8.23 21.81
CA TYR A 37 -8.42 8.49 21.34
C TYR A 37 -8.36 8.66 19.81
N LEU A 38 -9.07 7.80 19.06
CA LEU A 38 -9.20 7.96 17.61
C LEU A 38 -9.91 9.25 17.23
N ALA A 39 -10.98 9.63 17.92
CA ALA A 39 -11.66 10.90 17.71
C ALA A 39 -10.74 12.10 18.00
N GLN A 40 -9.83 11.98 18.97
CA GLN A 40 -8.80 12.98 19.26
C GLN A 40 -7.74 13.07 18.15
N VAL A 41 -7.26 11.93 17.65
CA VAL A 41 -6.30 11.87 16.54
C VAL A 41 -6.93 12.39 15.24
N GLU A 42 -8.20 12.04 14.97
CA GLU A 42 -8.99 12.57 13.85
C GLU A 42 -9.22 14.08 13.98
N ALA A 43 -9.54 14.57 15.18
CA ALA A 43 -9.76 15.99 15.44
C ALA A 43 -8.48 16.82 15.32
N GLN A 44 -7.32 16.25 15.67
CA GLN A 44 -6.04 16.94 15.62
C GLN A 44 -5.36 16.87 14.24
N ARG A 45 -5.79 15.96 13.35
CA ARG A 45 -5.21 15.72 12.00
C ARG A 45 -3.68 15.61 11.98
N GLN A 46 -3.06 15.28 13.11
CA GLN A 46 -1.62 15.13 13.25
C GLN A 46 -1.34 13.85 14.01
N VAL A 47 -0.58 12.98 13.36
CA VAL A 47 -0.05 11.76 13.96
C VAL A 47 1.23 12.13 14.69
N PRO A 48 1.35 11.90 16.01
CA PRO A 48 2.59 12.19 16.75
C PRO A 48 3.78 11.50 16.08
N GLU A 49 4.92 12.18 15.93
CA GLU A 49 6.07 11.69 15.16
C GLU A 49 6.56 10.30 15.61
N GLY A 50 6.54 10.00 16.91
CA GLY A 50 6.92 8.68 17.45
C GLY A 50 6.01 7.53 16.98
N PHE A 51 4.73 7.84 16.72
CA PHE A 51 3.70 6.88 16.33
C PHE A 51 3.84 6.41 14.88
N GLN A 52 4.41 7.26 14.02
CA GLN A 52 4.56 6.98 12.60
C GLN A 52 5.60 5.90 12.34
N SER A 53 6.68 5.87 13.12
CA SER A 53 7.74 4.87 13.02
C SER A 53 7.23 3.46 13.37
N GLU A 54 6.35 3.34 14.36
CA GLU A 54 5.77 2.06 14.76
C GLU A 54 4.65 1.62 13.82
N LEU A 55 3.79 2.55 13.35
CA LEU A 55 2.85 2.25 12.27
C LEU A 55 3.57 1.79 11.00
N MET A 56 4.75 2.36 10.72
CA MET A 56 5.59 1.95 9.60
C MET A 56 6.15 0.53 9.78
N SER A 57 6.64 0.21 10.98
CA SER A 57 7.10 -1.14 11.34
C SER A 57 5.99 -2.18 11.19
N VAL A 58 4.78 -1.87 11.65
CA VAL A 58 3.60 -2.74 11.49
C VAL A 58 3.15 -2.85 10.03
N ALA A 59 3.09 -1.73 9.31
CA ALA A 59 2.70 -1.69 7.91
C ALA A 59 3.66 -2.47 7.00
N LEU A 60 4.97 -2.34 7.23
CA LEU A 60 6.02 -3.05 6.50
C LEU A 60 6.29 -4.48 7.01
N GLY A 61 5.57 -4.94 8.04
CA GLY A 61 5.81 -6.25 8.64
C GLY A 61 7.20 -6.38 9.30
N CYS A 62 7.90 -5.27 9.53
CA CYS A 62 9.20 -5.23 10.19
C CYS A 62 9.01 -5.38 11.71
N TYR A 63 8.66 -6.57 12.18
CA TYR A 63 8.86 -6.92 13.58
C TYR A 63 10.37 -6.93 13.88
N PRO A 64 10.87 -6.38 15.00
CA PRO A 64 12.19 -6.78 15.47
C PRO A 64 12.17 -8.31 15.64
N PRO A 65 13.24 -9.03 15.27
CA PRO A 65 13.29 -10.46 15.51
C PRO A 65 13.02 -10.68 16.99
N LEU A 66 11.96 -11.43 17.30
CA LEU A 66 11.85 -12.08 18.60
C LEU A 66 13.16 -12.87 18.78
N SER A 67 13.71 -12.81 19.99
CA SER A 67 14.98 -13.46 20.35
C SER A 67 15.17 -14.80 19.63
N GLN A 68 16.37 -15.00 19.07
CA GLN A 68 16.77 -16.09 18.16
C GLN A 68 16.47 -17.53 18.62
N ASP A 69 15.89 -17.73 19.80
CA ASP A 69 15.55 -19.03 20.36
C ASP A 69 14.12 -19.49 20.05
N GLU A 70 13.26 -18.65 19.46
CA GLU A 70 11.92 -19.07 19.04
C GLU A 70 11.60 -18.57 17.62
N VAL A 71 11.10 -19.48 16.79
CA VAL A 71 10.58 -19.30 15.42
C VAL A 71 11.56 -19.66 14.30
N GLN A 72 11.44 -20.91 13.86
CA GLN A 72 11.86 -21.38 12.54
C GLN A 72 11.22 -20.49 11.46
N THR A 73 12.04 -19.96 10.57
CA THR A 73 11.72 -18.97 9.53
C THR A 73 10.87 -19.50 8.37
N GLU A 74 10.17 -20.62 8.53
CA GLU A 74 9.37 -21.24 7.47
C GLU A 74 7.87 -20.90 7.50
N ASP A 75 7.38 -20.17 8.52
CA ASP A 75 5.92 -20.00 8.73
C ASP A 75 5.39 -18.54 8.64
N LEU A 76 6.14 -17.61 8.03
CA LEU A 76 5.60 -16.25 7.76
C LEU A 76 4.59 -16.23 6.61
N ALA A 77 4.54 -17.27 5.79
CA ALA A 77 3.54 -17.45 4.74
C ALA A 77 2.18 -17.96 5.28
N SER A 78 2.10 -18.33 6.57
CA SER A 78 0.85 -18.75 7.23
C SER A 78 0.11 -17.59 7.91
N LEU A 79 0.57 -16.35 7.73
CA LEU A 79 -0.09 -15.19 8.33
C LEU A 79 -1.50 -15.03 7.75
N ASP A 80 -2.47 -15.14 8.66
CA ASP A 80 -3.90 -14.91 8.47
C ASP A 80 -4.21 -13.98 7.28
N PRO A 81 -4.99 -14.40 6.27
CA PRO A 81 -5.44 -13.53 5.18
C PRO A 81 -6.11 -12.23 5.65
N HIS A 82 -6.64 -12.19 6.89
CA HIS A 82 -7.11 -10.97 7.50
C HIS A 82 -5.98 -10.00 7.89
N ALA A 83 -4.82 -10.49 8.31
CA ALA A 83 -3.66 -9.66 8.62
C ALA A 83 -3.17 -8.90 7.39
N GLY A 84 -3.11 -9.54 6.22
CA GLY A 84 -2.79 -8.88 4.95
C GLY A 84 -3.75 -7.75 4.57
N LYS A 85 -5.06 -8.00 4.70
CA LYS A 85 -6.10 -7.01 4.42
C LYS A 85 -6.07 -5.83 5.40
N GLU A 86 -5.79 -6.05 6.68
CA GLU A 86 -5.67 -4.95 7.62
C GLU A 86 -4.36 -4.17 7.41
N ARG A 87 -3.23 -4.84 7.07
CA ARG A 87 -1.98 -4.17 6.67
C ARG A 87 -2.18 -3.27 5.45
N ALA A 88 -2.87 -3.78 4.44
CA ALA A 88 -3.27 -3.01 3.26
C ALA A 88 -4.06 -1.75 3.65
N ARG A 89 -5.04 -1.87 4.55
CA ARG A 89 -5.84 -0.71 5.03
C ARG A 89 -5.00 0.32 5.78
N VAL A 90 -4.07 -0.12 6.63
CA VAL A 90 -3.14 0.78 7.33
C VAL A 90 -2.29 1.54 6.31
N LEU A 91 -1.75 0.84 5.31
CA LEU A 91 -0.93 1.44 4.25
C LEU A 91 -1.72 2.47 3.43
N THR A 92 -2.94 2.14 3.00
CA THR A 92 -3.83 3.07 2.31
C THR A 92 -4.08 4.33 3.12
N TRP A 93 -4.32 4.18 4.41
CA TRP A 93 -4.50 5.32 5.30
C TRP A 93 -3.22 6.16 5.39
N LEU A 94 -2.05 5.54 5.55
CA LEU A 94 -0.75 6.22 5.61
C LEU A 94 -0.44 7.00 4.33
N PHE A 95 -0.69 6.42 3.14
CA PHE A 95 -0.48 7.11 1.86
C PHE A 95 -1.35 8.37 1.72
N SER A 96 -2.55 8.33 2.31
CA SER A 96 -3.52 9.43 2.22
C SER A 96 -3.34 10.52 3.29
N HIS A 97 -2.79 10.17 4.47
CA HIS A 97 -2.85 11.05 5.65
C HIS A 97 -1.48 11.41 6.25
N SER A 98 -0.38 10.80 5.81
CA SER A 98 0.93 11.17 6.32
C SER A 98 1.53 12.36 5.55
N ALA A 99 1.79 13.45 6.27
CA ALA A 99 2.46 14.64 5.76
C ALA A 99 4.00 14.57 5.87
N THR A 100 4.51 13.66 6.70
CA THR A 100 5.91 13.56 7.12
C THR A 100 6.63 12.37 6.49
N LEU A 101 5.90 11.36 6.02
CA LEU A 101 6.49 10.23 5.31
C LEU A 101 6.80 10.60 3.87
N ASP A 102 7.97 10.15 3.38
CA ASP A 102 8.21 10.09 1.94
C ASP A 102 7.32 8.98 1.36
N ARG A 103 6.13 9.39 0.92
CA ARG A 103 5.12 8.52 0.34
C ARG A 103 5.63 7.81 -0.91
N ASN A 104 6.52 8.42 -1.68
CA ASN A 104 7.09 7.81 -2.88
C ASN A 104 8.03 6.66 -2.50
N GLU A 105 8.89 6.88 -1.51
CA GLU A 105 9.82 5.84 -1.01
C GLU A 105 9.06 4.67 -0.40
N LEU A 106 8.03 4.96 0.41
CA LEU A 106 7.17 3.91 0.99
C LEU A 106 6.46 3.09 -0.09
N MET A 107 5.85 3.77 -1.07
CA MET A 107 5.16 3.12 -2.18
C MET A 107 6.13 2.22 -2.96
N ALA A 108 7.33 2.72 -3.28
CA ALA A 108 8.36 1.96 -3.96
C ALA A 108 8.77 0.70 -3.18
N LYS A 109 8.96 0.82 -1.85
CA LYS A 109 9.31 -0.33 -0.99
C LYS A 109 8.22 -1.38 -0.99
N VAL A 110 6.96 -0.98 -0.81
CA VAL A 110 5.81 -1.90 -0.76
C VAL A 110 5.67 -2.65 -2.09
N LEU A 111 5.61 -1.94 -3.22
CA LEU A 111 5.49 -2.56 -4.54
C LEU A 111 6.68 -3.48 -4.89
N LYS A 112 7.87 -3.16 -4.39
CA LYS A 112 9.07 -3.92 -4.72
C LYS A 112 9.25 -5.17 -3.88
N PHE A 113 8.95 -5.10 -2.59
CA PHE A 113 9.42 -6.09 -1.61
C PHE A 113 8.34 -6.71 -0.73
N ASP A 114 7.10 -6.21 -0.70
CA ASP A 114 6.10 -6.81 0.18
C ASP A 114 5.74 -8.21 -0.30
N PRO A 115 5.86 -9.26 0.55
CA PRO A 115 5.55 -10.63 0.14
C PRO A 115 4.05 -10.83 -0.10
N ASP A 116 3.20 -10.03 0.55
CA ASP A 116 1.75 -10.17 0.47
C ASP A 116 1.19 -9.46 -0.76
N THR A 117 0.58 -10.23 -1.66
CA THR A 117 -0.02 -9.72 -2.90
C THR A 117 -1.16 -8.75 -2.62
N SER A 118 -1.94 -8.95 -1.55
CA SER A 118 -3.05 -8.05 -1.17
C SER A 118 -2.52 -6.68 -0.76
N VAL A 119 -1.34 -6.64 -0.14
CA VAL A 119 -0.67 -5.40 0.24
C VAL A 119 -0.10 -4.69 -0.98
N ARG A 120 0.56 -5.41 -1.89
CA ARG A 120 1.04 -4.84 -3.16
C ARG A 120 -0.10 -4.33 -4.03
N GLU A 121 -1.21 -5.05 -4.09
CA GLU A 121 -2.42 -4.67 -4.83
C GLU A 121 -3.02 -3.38 -4.26
N ALA A 122 -3.14 -3.26 -2.93
CA ALA A 122 -3.62 -2.04 -2.29
C ALA A 122 -2.71 -0.84 -2.59
N ALA A 123 -1.40 -1.04 -2.50
CA ALA A 123 -0.42 -0.01 -2.88
C ALA A 123 -0.57 0.39 -4.35
N ALA A 124 -0.75 -0.57 -5.26
CA ALA A 124 -0.99 -0.31 -6.68
C ALA A 124 -2.26 0.53 -6.90
N LYS A 125 -3.35 0.24 -6.20
CA LYS A 125 -4.60 1.02 -6.26
C LYS A 125 -4.43 2.45 -5.74
N ASP A 126 -3.61 2.63 -4.70
CA ASP A 126 -3.39 3.94 -4.08
C ASP A 126 -2.45 4.86 -4.88
N LEU A 127 -1.86 4.38 -5.97
CA LEU A 127 -1.09 5.24 -6.89
C LEU A 127 -1.90 6.43 -7.40
N VAL A 128 -3.22 6.31 -7.54
CA VAL A 128 -4.09 7.41 -7.99
C VAL A 128 -4.15 8.59 -7.01
N VAL A 129 -3.72 8.40 -5.75
CA VAL A 129 -3.61 9.49 -4.77
C VAL A 129 -2.49 10.46 -5.16
N PHE A 130 -1.53 10.01 -5.97
CA PHE A 130 -0.46 10.85 -6.49
C PHE A 130 -0.96 11.60 -7.72
N LYS A 131 -1.01 12.94 -7.65
CA LYS A 131 -1.31 13.76 -8.83
C LYS A 131 -0.28 13.60 -9.95
N ARG A 132 0.96 13.27 -9.59
CA ARG A 132 2.06 13.00 -10.53
C ARG A 132 3.06 12.09 -9.85
N LEU A 133 3.49 11.05 -10.56
CA LEU A 133 4.52 10.14 -10.09
C LEU A 133 5.91 10.70 -10.45
N PRO A 134 6.86 10.74 -9.51
CA PRO A 134 8.27 10.93 -9.83
C PRO A 134 8.75 9.89 -10.84
N THR A 135 9.68 10.25 -11.72
CA THR A 135 10.17 9.36 -12.80
C THR A 135 10.64 8.01 -12.27
N SER A 136 11.39 7.97 -11.18
CA SER A 136 11.88 6.71 -10.58
C SER A 136 10.78 5.78 -10.08
N LEU A 137 9.73 6.34 -9.46
CA LEU A 137 8.57 5.55 -9.03
C LEU A 137 7.75 5.09 -10.23
N PHE A 138 7.60 5.94 -11.25
CA PHE A 138 6.90 5.59 -12.47
C PHE A 138 7.57 4.42 -13.22
N GLU A 139 8.89 4.46 -13.40
CA GLU A 139 9.65 3.37 -14.02
C GLU A 139 9.49 2.05 -13.25
N LEU A 140 9.52 2.10 -11.92
CA LEU A 140 9.25 0.93 -11.07
C LEU A 140 7.83 0.39 -11.27
N VAL A 141 6.83 1.28 -11.34
CA VAL A 141 5.43 0.89 -11.58
C VAL A 141 5.30 0.20 -12.93
N VAL A 142 5.86 0.77 -13.99
CA VAL A 142 5.85 0.17 -15.33
C VAL A 142 6.57 -1.18 -15.34
N GLN A 143 7.72 -1.29 -14.68
CA GLN A 143 8.42 -2.56 -14.51
C GLN A 143 7.50 -3.60 -13.84
N LYS A 144 6.87 -3.24 -12.73
CA LYS A 144 5.99 -4.13 -11.96
C LYS A 144 4.71 -4.51 -12.71
N MET A 145 4.20 -3.65 -13.58
CA MET A 145 3.10 -4.00 -14.49
C MET A 145 3.44 -5.19 -15.38
N GLY A 146 4.72 -5.37 -15.76
CA GLY A 146 5.16 -6.50 -16.59
C GLY A 146 5.69 -7.70 -15.82
N GLU A 147 6.17 -7.49 -14.59
CA GLU A 147 6.98 -8.48 -13.87
C GLU A 147 6.37 -8.97 -12.55
N ASP A 148 5.34 -8.32 -12.00
CA ASP A 148 4.73 -8.83 -10.77
C ASP A 148 4.09 -10.20 -11.03
N LEU A 149 4.32 -11.14 -10.12
CA LEU A 149 3.83 -12.51 -10.25
C LEU A 149 2.30 -12.57 -10.16
N ASP A 150 1.70 -11.64 -9.43
CA ASP A 150 0.27 -11.60 -9.18
C ASP A 150 -0.46 -10.77 -10.23
N ALA A 151 -1.47 -11.37 -10.86
CA ALA A 151 -2.22 -10.74 -11.94
C ALA A 151 -3.13 -9.59 -11.47
N GLU A 152 -3.63 -9.65 -10.23
CA GLU A 152 -4.45 -8.57 -9.66
C GLU A 152 -3.59 -7.35 -9.37
N VAL A 153 -2.34 -7.55 -8.92
CA VAL A 153 -1.35 -6.47 -8.79
C VAL A 153 -1.07 -5.84 -10.16
N ARG A 154 -0.75 -6.63 -11.20
CA ARG A 154 -0.51 -6.11 -12.55
C ARG A 154 -1.72 -5.34 -13.09
N LEU A 155 -2.93 -5.88 -12.91
CA LEU A 155 -4.19 -5.25 -13.30
C LEU A 155 -4.40 -3.91 -12.57
N ALA A 156 -4.20 -3.88 -11.25
CA ALA A 156 -4.34 -2.67 -10.46
C ALA A 156 -3.36 -1.58 -10.91
N LEU A 157 -2.12 -1.93 -11.27
CA LEU A 157 -1.14 -0.98 -11.80
C LEU A 157 -1.56 -0.42 -13.16
N VAL A 158 -2.07 -1.26 -14.07
CA VAL A 158 -2.64 -0.83 -15.37
C VAL A 158 -3.74 0.21 -15.14
N LEU A 159 -4.73 -0.12 -14.32
CA LEU A 159 -5.88 0.74 -14.04
C LEU A 159 -5.45 2.08 -13.41
N SER A 160 -4.58 2.03 -12.41
CA SER A 160 -4.10 3.23 -11.72
C SER A 160 -3.33 4.16 -12.65
N LEU A 161 -2.43 3.63 -13.49
CA LEU A 161 -1.73 4.45 -14.47
C LEU A 161 -2.66 5.00 -15.56
N SER A 162 -3.69 4.25 -15.99
CA SER A 162 -4.68 4.77 -16.93
C SER A 162 -5.41 5.99 -16.38
N VAL A 163 -5.70 6.04 -15.08
CA VAL A 163 -6.29 7.22 -14.42
C VAL A 163 -5.33 8.41 -14.44
N LEU A 164 -4.03 8.16 -14.25
CA LEU A 164 -2.99 9.20 -14.22
C LEU A 164 -2.49 9.63 -15.61
N HIS A 165 -3.01 9.04 -16.69
CA HIS A 165 -2.51 9.24 -18.05
C HIS A 165 -2.47 10.71 -18.49
N ALA A 166 -3.47 11.50 -18.08
CA ALA A 166 -3.55 12.92 -18.42
C ALA A 166 -2.43 13.77 -17.78
N ASP A 167 -1.88 13.32 -16.65
CA ASP A 167 -0.87 14.05 -15.88
C ASP A 167 0.58 13.58 -16.18
N MET A 168 0.75 12.63 -17.10
CA MET A 168 2.05 12.08 -17.49
C MET A 168 2.83 12.99 -18.43
N SER A 169 4.16 13.03 -18.30
CA SER A 169 5.03 13.62 -19.33
C SER A 169 4.95 12.84 -20.65
N ALA A 170 5.42 13.42 -21.75
CA ALA A 170 5.49 12.72 -23.04
C ALA A 170 6.31 11.41 -22.95
N ASP A 171 7.45 11.45 -22.25
CA ASP A 171 8.30 10.26 -22.06
C ASP A 171 7.59 9.18 -21.22
N GLN A 172 6.88 9.59 -20.17
CA GLN A 172 6.10 8.67 -19.33
C GLN A 172 4.95 8.03 -20.12
N ARG A 173 4.23 8.81 -20.93
CA ARG A 173 3.17 8.29 -21.79
C ARG A 173 3.70 7.26 -22.79
N SER A 174 4.80 7.58 -23.47
CA SER A 174 5.44 6.66 -24.41
C SER A 174 5.82 5.34 -23.74
N LEU A 175 6.45 5.41 -22.56
CA LEU A 175 6.84 4.21 -21.80
C LEU A 175 5.63 3.40 -21.34
N PHE A 176 4.55 4.06 -20.90
CA PHE A 176 3.31 3.41 -20.50
C PHE A 176 2.60 2.73 -21.66
N GLU A 177 2.47 3.41 -22.81
CA GLU A 177 1.87 2.85 -24.02
C GLU A 177 2.64 1.63 -24.52
N GLU A 178 3.98 1.68 -24.48
CA GLU A 178 4.82 0.53 -24.81
C GLU A 178 4.56 -0.65 -23.86
N ALA A 179 4.44 -0.39 -22.55
CA ALA A 179 4.12 -1.41 -21.57
C ALA A 179 2.73 -2.03 -21.82
N LEU A 180 1.72 -1.20 -22.10
CA LEU A 180 0.37 -1.67 -22.46
C LEU A 180 0.39 -2.53 -23.73
N GLN A 181 1.16 -2.14 -24.75
CA GLN A 181 1.30 -2.90 -25.98
C GLN A 181 1.88 -4.30 -25.73
N ARG A 182 2.93 -4.39 -24.90
CA ARG A 182 3.53 -5.68 -24.49
C ARG A 182 2.52 -6.53 -23.71
N LEU A 183 1.83 -5.95 -22.73
CA LEU A 183 0.85 -6.67 -21.90
C LEU A 183 -0.34 -7.18 -22.71
N SER A 184 -0.86 -6.37 -23.63
CA SER A 184 -2.03 -6.74 -24.46
C SER A 184 -1.79 -7.96 -25.37
N THR A 185 -0.53 -8.33 -25.60
CA THR A 185 -0.14 -9.43 -26.50
C THR A 185 0.65 -10.54 -25.80
N GLY A 186 1.20 -10.29 -24.61
CA GLY A 186 2.14 -11.19 -23.95
C GLY A 186 1.87 -11.49 -22.47
N ASP A 187 0.85 -10.90 -21.84
CA ASP A 187 0.52 -11.26 -20.45
C ASP A 187 -0.13 -12.65 -20.38
N VAL A 188 0.13 -13.38 -19.29
CA VAL A 188 -0.45 -14.72 -19.04
C VAL A 188 -1.92 -14.66 -18.60
N SER A 189 -2.38 -13.53 -18.08
CA SER A 189 -3.75 -13.30 -17.62
C SER A 189 -4.57 -12.65 -18.72
N PRO A 190 -5.64 -13.30 -19.20
CA PRO A 190 -6.55 -12.71 -20.19
C PRO A 190 -7.19 -11.41 -19.69
N HIS A 191 -7.38 -11.25 -18.38
CA HIS A 191 -7.94 -10.03 -17.81
C HIS A 191 -6.97 -8.86 -17.94
N VAL A 192 -5.69 -9.08 -17.61
CA VAL A 192 -4.64 -8.05 -17.78
C VAL A 192 -4.46 -7.72 -19.26
N MET A 193 -4.44 -8.72 -20.15
CA MET A 193 -4.35 -8.49 -21.59
C MET A 193 -5.49 -7.60 -22.11
N ASN A 194 -6.74 -7.94 -21.76
CA ASN A 194 -7.92 -7.23 -22.23
C ASN A 194 -7.95 -5.80 -21.70
N GLU A 195 -7.62 -5.61 -20.42
CA GLU A 195 -7.57 -4.28 -19.82
C GLU A 195 -6.44 -3.44 -20.44
N ALA A 196 -5.26 -4.02 -20.64
CA ALA A 196 -4.15 -3.33 -21.30
C ALA A 196 -4.50 -2.91 -22.74
N ALA A 197 -5.19 -3.78 -23.49
CA ALA A 197 -5.69 -3.44 -24.83
C ALA A 197 -6.74 -2.31 -24.78
N CYS A 198 -7.58 -2.28 -23.75
CA CYS A 198 -8.56 -1.22 -23.54
C CYS A 198 -7.89 0.12 -23.23
N ALA A 199 -7.00 0.12 -22.24
CA ALA A 199 -6.21 1.27 -21.83
C ALA A 199 -5.39 1.84 -22.99
N LEU A 200 -4.79 0.99 -23.83
CA LEU A 200 -4.01 1.43 -24.98
C LEU A 200 -4.86 2.17 -26.01
N ARG A 201 -6.04 1.64 -26.34
CA ARG A 201 -6.98 2.32 -27.26
C ARG A 201 -7.41 3.68 -26.71
N LEU A 202 -7.65 3.76 -25.40
CA LEU A 202 -8.00 5.02 -24.74
C LEU A 202 -6.85 6.02 -24.82
N ALA A 203 -5.62 5.60 -24.50
CA ALA A 203 -4.44 6.45 -24.55
C ALA A 203 -4.24 7.05 -25.96
N GLN A 204 -4.34 6.22 -27.00
CA GLN A 204 -4.19 6.62 -28.40
C GLN A 204 -5.32 7.53 -28.91
N SER A 205 -6.53 7.43 -28.34
CA SER A 205 -7.66 8.27 -28.72
C SER A 205 -7.57 9.72 -28.20
N VAL A 206 -6.69 9.96 -27.22
CA VAL A 206 -6.53 11.25 -26.54
C VAL A 206 -5.38 12.08 -27.16
N THR A 207 -4.64 11.53 -28.11
CA THR A 207 -3.61 12.25 -28.88
C THR A 207 -4.27 13.14 -29.96
N PRO A 208 -4.17 14.49 -29.88
CA PRO A 208 -4.72 15.41 -30.88
C PRO A 208 -3.94 15.43 -32.19
#